data_AF-A0A966PB00-F1
#
_entry.id   AF-A0A966PB00-F1
#
_cell.length_a   1.000
_cell.length_b   1.000
_cell.length_c   1.000
_cell.angle_alpha   90.00
_cell.angle_beta   90.00
_cell.angle_gamma   90.00
#
_symmetry.space_group_name_H-M   'P 1'
#
loop_
_entity.id
_entity.type
_entity.pdbx_description
1 polymer ?
#
loop_
_entity_poly.entity_id
_entity_poly.type
_entity_poly.pdbx_seq_one_letter_code
_entity_poly.pdbx_strand_id
1 'polypeptide(L)'
;KVRSHPICPLTEEQLGGLISSVSLDGLSDLLQRASVVVTTAASSSAAESAALGIPTIVVLDARSLNYSPFRQTDNVYVVENANQLTKLLGDLNGLKAKPSDGIFCLDPNYPRWQNELKAVTDETQSIN
;
A
#
# COMPACT_ATOMS: atom_id res chain seq x y z
N LYS A 1 -3.66 12.09 11.75
CA LYS A 1 -2.26 12.58 11.82
C LYS A 1 -1.62 12.46 10.46
N VAL A 2 -0.75 13.40 10.08
CA VAL A 2 0.09 13.26 8.88
C VAL A 2 1.52 12.95 9.28
N ARG A 3 2.11 11.97 8.60
CA ARG A 3 3.53 11.65 8.73
C ARG A 3 4.32 12.53 7.77
N SER A 4 5.21 13.33 8.31
CA SER A 4 6.11 14.13 7.49
C SER A 4 7.24 13.29 6.91
N HIS A 5 7.66 13.60 5.68
CA HIS A 5 8.88 13.00 5.15
C HIS A 5 10.11 13.69 5.78
N PRO A 6 11.19 12.96 6.14
CA PRO A 6 12.36 13.56 6.78
C PRO A 6 13.05 14.63 5.91
N ILE A 7 13.05 14.44 4.58
CA ILE A 7 13.65 15.37 3.61
C ILE A 7 12.70 16.53 3.26
N CYS A 8 11.39 16.38 3.52
CA CYS A 8 10.38 17.40 3.22
C CYS A 8 9.50 17.58 4.46
N PRO A 9 9.99 18.31 5.49
CA PRO A 9 9.26 18.55 6.71
C PRO A 9 8.01 19.38 6.44
N LEU A 10 6.86 18.91 6.91
CA LEU A 10 5.59 19.62 6.90
C LEU A 10 5.31 20.21 8.29
N THR A 11 4.86 21.46 8.33
CA THR A 11 4.36 22.08 9.56
C THR A 11 2.84 22.02 9.63
N GLU A 12 2.28 22.12 10.84
CA GLU A 12 0.82 22.14 11.03
C GLU A 12 0.16 23.34 10.35
N GLU A 13 0.85 24.48 10.29
CA GLU A 13 0.41 25.68 9.56
C GLU A 13 0.18 25.40 8.07
N GLN A 14 1.02 24.56 7.45
CA GLN A 14 0.88 24.19 6.03
C GLN A 14 -0.30 23.26 5.76
N LEU A 15 -0.80 22.55 6.78
CA LEU A 15 -1.86 21.54 6.64
C LEU A 15 -3.25 22.10 6.91
N GLY A 16 -3.33 23.31 7.47
CA GLY A 16 -4.59 23.95 7.82
C GLY A 16 -5.41 23.15 8.85
N GLY A 17 -6.71 23.46 8.96
CA GLY A 17 -7.59 22.83 9.95
C GLY A 17 -8.03 21.40 9.64
N LEU A 18 -7.60 20.82 8.51
CA LEU A 18 -8.06 19.50 8.08
C LEU A 18 -7.36 18.35 8.83
N ILE A 19 -6.18 18.61 9.41
CA ILE A 19 -5.33 17.60 10.03
C ILE A 19 -5.04 17.99 11.48
N SER A 20 -5.28 17.03 12.37
CA SER A 20 -5.18 17.25 13.82
C SER A 20 -3.76 17.51 14.33
N SER A 21 -2.75 16.93 13.69
CA SER A 21 -1.33 17.13 14.04
C SER A 21 -0.39 16.49 13.02
N VAL A 22 0.85 16.99 12.96
CA VAL A 22 1.99 16.31 12.32
C VAL A 22 2.63 15.36 13.32
N SER A 23 3.10 14.20 12.86
CA SER A 23 3.85 13.26 13.70
C SER A 23 5.20 12.93 13.08
N LEU A 24 6.18 12.84 13.98
CA LEU A 24 7.55 12.38 13.71
C LEU A 24 7.78 10.95 14.24
N ASP A 25 6.73 10.30 14.75
CA ASP A 25 6.79 8.93 15.26
C ASP A 25 7.23 7.97 14.14
N GLY A 26 7.71 6.80 14.54
CA GLY A 26 7.99 5.71 13.62
C GLY A 26 6.75 5.35 12.79
N LEU A 27 6.97 4.96 11.54
CA LEU A 27 5.88 4.56 10.64
C LEU A 27 5.09 3.38 11.22
N SER A 28 5.78 2.37 11.77
CA SER A 28 5.15 1.23 12.44
C SER A 28 4.22 1.66 13.59
N ASP A 29 4.65 2.59 14.45
CA ASP A 29 3.82 3.09 15.57
C ASP A 29 2.58 3.85 15.09
N LEU A 30 2.69 4.56 13.97
CA LEU A 30 1.56 5.26 13.35
C LEU A 30 0.58 4.26 12.73
N LEU A 31 1.09 3.25 12.03
CA LEU A 31 0.27 2.24 11.36
C LEU A 31 -0.51 1.39 12.37
N GLN A 32 0.08 1.02 13.51
CA GLN A 32 -0.62 0.27 14.57
C GLN A 32 -1.86 0.98 15.13
N ARG A 33 -1.94 2.31 15.00
CA ARG A 33 -3.06 3.14 15.47
C ARG A 33 -3.98 3.58 14.34
N ALA A 34 -3.66 3.26 13.09
CA ALA A 34 -4.40 3.71 11.93
C ALA A 34 -5.54 2.76 11.59
N SER A 35 -6.76 3.27 11.48
CA SER A 35 -7.91 2.52 10.95
C SER A 35 -7.94 2.51 9.42
N VAL A 36 -7.37 3.54 8.80
CA VAL A 36 -7.22 3.69 7.34
C VAL A 36 -5.97 4.53 7.09
N VAL A 37 -5.28 4.23 5.99
CA VAL A 37 -4.10 4.98 5.54
C VAL A 37 -4.40 5.62 4.20
N VAL A 38 -4.07 6.90 4.04
CA VAL A 38 -4.18 7.62 2.77
C VAL A 38 -2.78 8.04 2.34
N THR A 39 -2.39 7.69 1.11
CA THR A 39 -1.12 8.09 0.51
C THR A 39 -1.36 8.74 -0.86
N THR A 40 -0.44 9.60 -1.29
CA THR A 40 -0.47 10.27 -2.60
C THR A 40 0.39 9.59 -3.67
N ALA A 41 0.92 8.41 -3.34
CA ALA A 41 1.74 7.59 -4.22
C ALA A 41 1.80 6.14 -3.70
N ALA A 42 2.22 5.22 -4.56
CA ALA A 42 2.62 3.87 -4.18
C ALA A 42 4.00 3.88 -3.48
N SER A 43 4.06 4.52 -2.30
CA SER A 43 5.29 4.68 -1.51
C SER A 43 5.50 3.52 -0.53
N SER A 44 6.62 3.52 0.18
CA SER A 44 6.89 2.55 1.26
C SER A 44 5.79 2.53 2.33
N SER A 45 5.16 3.69 2.62
CA SER A 45 4.04 3.75 3.55
C SER A 45 2.78 3.05 3.02
N ALA A 46 2.54 3.11 1.71
CA ALA A 46 1.46 2.36 1.09
C ALA A 46 1.75 0.85 1.14
N ALA A 47 3.01 0.46 0.88
CA ALA A 47 3.42 -0.94 0.90
C ALA A 47 3.32 -1.56 2.29
N GLU A 48 3.80 -0.87 3.32
CA GLU A 48 3.79 -1.37 4.70
C GLU A 48 2.37 -1.44 5.27
N SER A 49 1.55 -0.41 5.04
CA SER A 49 0.14 -0.44 5.45
C SER A 49 -0.64 -1.57 4.77
N ALA A 50 -0.44 -1.75 3.46
CA ALA A 50 -1.04 -2.84 2.72
C ALA A 50 -0.61 -4.21 3.27
N ALA A 51 0.68 -4.40 3.55
CA ALA A 51 1.23 -5.64 4.12
C ALA A 51 0.70 -5.96 5.51
N LEU A 52 0.44 -4.95 6.33
CA LEU A 52 -0.19 -5.11 7.64
C LEU A 52 -1.70 -5.37 7.55
N GLY A 53 -2.28 -5.35 6.34
CA GLY A 53 -3.71 -5.56 6.15
C GLY A 53 -4.57 -4.35 6.52
N ILE A 54 -3.96 -3.19 6.73
CA ILE A 54 -4.70 -1.95 7.00
C ILE A 54 -5.32 -1.50 5.68
N PRO A 55 -6.57 -1.01 5.66
CA PRO A 55 -7.13 -0.39 4.48
C PRO A 55 -6.28 0.79 4.01
N THR A 56 -5.79 0.71 2.77
CA THR A 56 -4.87 1.72 2.22
C THR A 56 -5.46 2.34 0.98
N ILE A 57 -5.70 3.65 1.02
CA ILE A 57 -6.16 4.45 -0.10
C ILE A 57 -4.95 5.12 -0.75
N VAL A 58 -4.69 4.79 -2.01
CA VAL A 58 -3.64 5.40 -2.83
C VAL A 58 -4.30 6.40 -3.79
N VAL A 59 -4.04 7.67 -3.57
CA VAL A 59 -4.41 8.75 -4.48
C VAL A 59 -3.36 8.81 -5.58
N LEU A 60 -3.76 8.49 -6.82
CA LEU A 60 -2.92 8.59 -8.00
C LEU A 60 -3.10 9.94 -8.69
N ASP A 61 -2.03 10.41 -9.32
CA ASP A 61 -2.14 11.46 -10.33
C ASP A 61 -2.81 10.85 -11.57
N ALA A 62 -3.95 11.40 -11.99
CA ALA A 62 -4.69 10.96 -13.18
C ALA A 62 -3.87 11.03 -14.48
N ARG A 63 -2.76 11.78 -14.49
CA ARG A 63 -1.83 11.87 -15.63
C ARG A 63 -0.74 10.80 -15.61
N SER A 64 -0.65 10.02 -14.54
CA SER A 64 0.37 8.99 -14.34
C SER A 64 -0.17 7.60 -14.68
N LEU A 65 0.69 6.75 -15.24
CA LEU A 65 0.37 5.32 -15.38
C LEU A 65 0.44 4.66 -14.01
N ASN A 66 -0.58 3.88 -13.67
CA ASN A 66 -0.64 3.15 -12.42
C ASN A 66 0.34 1.96 -12.41
N TYR A 67 1.60 2.20 -12.07
CA TYR A 67 2.59 1.13 -11.85
C TYR A 67 2.53 0.50 -10.46
N SER A 68 1.43 0.69 -9.73
CA SER A 68 1.34 0.24 -8.35
C SER A 68 1.53 -1.29 -8.25
N PRO A 69 2.40 -1.77 -7.34
CA PRO A 69 2.54 -3.20 -7.07
C PRO A 69 1.30 -3.78 -6.39
N PHE A 70 0.37 -2.95 -5.91
CA PHE A 70 -0.84 -3.37 -5.20
C PHE A 70 -1.98 -3.80 -6.12
N ARG A 71 -1.70 -4.03 -7.40
CA ARG A 71 -2.71 -4.57 -8.32
C ARG A 71 -3.19 -5.91 -7.76
N GLN A 72 -4.50 -6.10 -7.72
CA GLN A 72 -5.15 -7.30 -7.15
C GLN A 72 -5.01 -7.47 -5.63
N THR A 73 -4.53 -6.45 -4.91
CA THR A 73 -4.53 -6.42 -3.45
C THR A 73 -5.88 -5.91 -2.93
N ASP A 74 -6.59 -6.76 -2.19
CA ASP A 74 -7.98 -6.54 -1.77
C ASP A 74 -8.16 -5.36 -0.78
N ASN A 75 -7.15 -5.06 0.02
CA ASN A 75 -7.18 -3.98 1.02
C ASN A 75 -6.59 -2.66 0.50
N VAL A 76 -6.24 -2.58 -0.79
CA VAL A 76 -5.70 -1.35 -1.40
C VAL A 76 -6.71 -0.77 -2.39
N TYR A 77 -7.05 0.50 -2.17
CA TYR A 77 -8.03 1.25 -2.93
C TYR A 77 -7.33 2.36 -3.69
N VAL A 78 -7.49 2.37 -5.01
CA VAL A 78 -6.89 3.40 -5.86
C VAL A 78 -7.94 4.42 -6.23
N VAL A 79 -7.62 5.71 -6.05
CA VAL A 79 -8.49 6.83 -6.45
C VAL A 79 -7.71 7.85 -7.25
N GLU A 80 -8.37 8.53 -8.17
CA GLU A 80 -7.75 9.48 -9.11
C GLU A 80 -8.26 10.91 -8.93
N ASN A 81 -9.32 11.09 -8.13
CA ASN A 81 -9.94 12.38 -7.92
C ASN A 81 -10.62 12.49 -6.54
N ALA A 82 -10.93 13.74 -6.18
CA ALA A 82 -11.55 14.06 -4.89
C ALA A 82 -12.89 13.36 -4.68
N ASN A 83 -13.72 13.22 -5.73
CA ASN A 83 -15.05 12.59 -5.59
C ASN A 83 -14.93 11.11 -5.21
N GLN A 84 -14.01 10.37 -5.82
CA GLN A 84 -13.74 8.97 -5.47
C GLN A 84 -13.20 8.86 -4.03
N LEU A 85 -12.29 9.76 -3.63
CA LEU A 85 -11.77 9.80 -2.28
C LEU A 85 -12.89 10.07 -1.25
N THR A 86 -13.72 11.10 -1.48
CA THR A 86 -14.85 11.43 -0.61
C THR A 86 -15.83 10.27 -0.48
N LYS A 87 -16.11 9.55 -1.59
CA LYS A 87 -16.98 8.38 -1.57
C LYS A 87 -16.42 7.27 -0.68
N LEU A 88 -15.12 6.96 -0.78
CA LEU A 88 -14.48 5.94 0.07
C LEU A 88 -14.46 6.37 1.54
N LEU A 89 -14.14 7.64 1.81
CA LEU A 89 -14.13 8.16 3.18
C LEU A 89 -15.52 8.19 3.83
N GLY A 90 -16.58 8.26 3.02
CA GLY A 90 -17.97 8.19 3.48
C GLY A 90 -18.43 6.80 3.93
N ASP A 91 -17.71 5.74 3.54
CA ASP A 91 -18.03 4.35 3.90
C ASP A 91 -16.75 3.57 4.27
N LEU A 92 -16.15 3.96 5.39
CA LEU A 92 -14.95 3.27 5.91
C LEU A 92 -15.25 1.83 6.37
N ASN A 93 -16.49 1.53 6.75
CA ASN A 93 -16.89 0.20 7.19
C ASN A 93 -16.90 -0.82 6.05
N GLY A 94 -17.08 -0.37 4.80
CA GLY A 94 -16.97 -1.20 3.60
C GLY A 94 -15.54 -1.57 3.22
N LEU A 95 -14.52 -1.02 3.89
CA LEU A 95 -13.12 -1.30 3.55
C LEU A 95 -12.65 -2.63 4.14
N LYS A 96 -11.95 -3.41 3.31
CA LYS A 96 -11.38 -4.70 3.69
C LYS A 96 -10.10 -4.46 4.50
N ALA A 97 -10.08 -4.96 5.74
CA ALA A 97 -8.89 -5.01 6.58
C ALA A 97 -8.38 -6.46 6.65
N LYS A 98 -7.54 -6.86 5.69
CA LYS A 98 -6.94 -8.19 5.67
C LYS A 98 -5.54 -8.10 5.04
N PRO A 99 -4.51 -8.70 5.67
CA PRO A 99 -3.22 -8.87 5.02
C PRO A 99 -3.39 -9.65 3.72
N SER A 100 -2.74 -9.19 2.66
CA SER A 100 -2.73 -9.91 1.39
C SER A 100 -1.47 -10.75 1.30
N ASP A 101 -1.64 -12.04 1.02
CA ASP A 101 -0.54 -12.92 0.67
C ASP A 101 0.02 -12.46 -0.68
N GLY A 102 1.34 -12.31 -0.77
CA GLY A 102 1.99 -12.00 -2.05
C GLY A 102 1.74 -10.58 -2.60
N ILE A 103 1.63 -9.55 -1.76
CA ILE A 103 1.50 -8.12 -2.19
C ILE A 103 2.52 -7.68 -3.24
N PHE A 104 3.72 -8.27 -3.24
CA PHE A 104 4.77 -7.95 -4.21
C PHE A 104 4.83 -8.92 -5.40
N CYS A 105 3.91 -9.88 -5.46
CA CYS A 105 3.83 -10.88 -6.49
C CYS A 105 2.71 -10.53 -7.47
N LEU A 106 3.08 -9.84 -8.55
CA LEU A 106 2.12 -9.39 -9.58
C LEU A 106 1.71 -10.50 -10.55
N ASP A 107 2.46 -11.62 -10.60
CA ASP A 107 2.09 -12.77 -11.42
C ASP A 107 1.39 -13.82 -10.55
N PRO A 108 0.08 -14.03 -10.70
CA PRO A 108 -0.62 -15.09 -9.98
C PRO A 108 -0.11 -16.49 -10.36
N ASN A 109 0.59 -16.64 -11.50
CA ASN A 109 1.25 -17.87 -11.91
C ASN A 109 2.69 -17.96 -11.43
N TYR A 110 3.19 -17.04 -10.61
CA TYR A 110 4.53 -17.13 -10.03
C TYR A 110 4.82 -18.47 -9.33
N PRO A 111 3.87 -19.09 -8.58
CA PRO A 111 4.08 -20.44 -8.04
C PRO A 111 4.37 -21.49 -9.12
N ARG A 112 3.78 -21.35 -10.33
CA ARG A 112 4.08 -22.23 -11.47
C ARG A 112 5.55 -22.12 -11.86
N TRP A 113 6.04 -20.90 -12.07
CA TRP A 113 7.44 -20.68 -12.45
C TRP A 113 8.43 -21.16 -11.39
N GLN A 114 8.10 -21.02 -10.10
CA GLN A 114 8.90 -21.58 -9.02
C GLN A 114 8.99 -23.11 -9.09
N ASN A 115 7.90 -23.78 -9.44
CA ASN A 115 7.88 -25.25 -9.57
C ASN A 115 8.69 -25.70 -10.78
N GLU A 116 8.55 -25.04 -11.93
CA GLU A 116 9.35 -25.35 -13.13
C GLU A 116 10.86 -25.15 -12.87
N LEU A 117 11.25 -24.07 -12.20
CA LEU A 117 12.65 -23.81 -11.85
C LEU A 117 13.23 -24.86 -10.90
N LYS A 118 12.43 -25.34 -9.93
CA LYS A 118 12.85 -26.39 -9.00
C LYS A 118 12.99 -27.74 -9.69
N ALA A 119 12.07 -28.07 -10.59
CA ALA A 119 12.12 -29.31 -11.38
C ALA A 119 13.41 -29.40 -12.20
N VAL A 120 13.84 -28.29 -12.82
CA VAL A 120 15.10 -28.22 -13.57
C VAL A 120 16.33 -28.48 -12.68
N THR A 121 16.32 -28.00 -11.43
CA THR A 121 17.45 -28.21 -10.50
C THR A 121 17.55 -29.63 -9.93
N ASP A 122 16.42 -30.32 -9.73
CA ASP A 122 16.42 -31.72 -9.24
C ASP A 122 16.85 -32.71 -10.34
N GLU A 123 16.51 -32.41 -11.60
CA GLU A 123 17.01 -33.16 -12.75
C GLU A 123 18.53 -33.02 -12.93
N THR A 124 19.12 -31.86 -12.60
CA THR A 124 20.57 -31.66 -12.70
C THR A 124 21.36 -32.30 -11.56
N GLN A 125 20.75 -32.56 -10.40
CA GLN A 125 21.38 -33.30 -9.31
C GLN A 125 21.29 -34.83 -9.46
N SER A 126 20.33 -35.33 -10.24
CA SER A 126 20.17 -36.77 -10.49
C SER A 126 21.10 -37.33 -11.59
N ILE A 127 21.92 -36.48 -12.21
CA ILE A 127 22.84 -36.84 -13.31
C ILE A 127 24.33 -36.79 -12.86
N ASN A 128 24.61 -36.52 -11.58
CA ASN A 128 25.97 -36.59 -10.99
C ASN A 128 26.10 -37.72 -9.98
#